data_AF-A0A8X6W6Q7-F1
#
_entry.id   AF-A0A8X6W6Q7-F1
#
_cell.length_a   1.000
_cell.length_b   1.000
_cell.length_c   1.000
_cell.angle_alpha   90.00
_cell.angle_beta   90.00
_cell.angle_gamma   90.00
#
_symmetry.space_group_name_H-M   'P 1'
#
loop_
_entity.id
_entity.type
_entity.pdbx_description
1 polymer ?
#
loop_
_entity_poly.entity_id
_entity_poly.type
_entity_poly.pdbx_seq_one_letter_code
_entity_poly.pdbx_strand_id
1 'polypeptide(L)'
;MASKRKHSTLTLKDKLEVLKRLDKGEGVTKLATEFNAGKASVGYLNEWMEEDGKTAEFLTDDDMAAAVTQEPMEKEGSDDETQCDKKDVLPHADGAAALDHALRYLEQQPDTIPADVLFMRRWRNYASSKKTVFVASEKNN
;
A
#
# COMPACT_ATOMS: atom_id res chain seq x y z
N MET A 1 -32.28 -23.34 -6.69
CA MET A 1 -32.41 -21.88 -6.47
C MET A 1 -31.29 -21.43 -5.53
N ALA A 2 -30.27 -20.74 -6.03
CA ALA A 2 -29.21 -20.19 -5.18
C ALA A 2 -29.76 -18.96 -4.44
N SER A 3 -29.94 -19.07 -3.12
CA SER A 3 -30.42 -17.96 -2.28
C SER A 3 -29.36 -16.85 -2.27
N LYS A 4 -29.73 -15.65 -2.73
CA LYS A 4 -28.83 -14.49 -2.80
C LYS A 4 -28.42 -14.10 -1.37
N ARG A 5 -27.13 -14.16 -1.07
CA ARG A 5 -26.61 -13.84 0.28
C ARG A 5 -26.93 -12.38 0.61
N LYS A 6 -27.58 -12.14 1.75
CA LYS A 6 -27.82 -10.79 2.25
C LYS A 6 -26.49 -10.23 2.78
N HIS A 7 -26.15 -9.01 2.39
CA HIS A 7 -24.98 -8.31 2.94
C HIS A 7 -25.26 -7.93 4.39
N SER A 8 -24.50 -8.48 5.34
CA SER A 8 -24.53 -8.11 6.75
C SER A 8 -23.39 -7.13 7.05
N THR A 9 -23.72 -5.96 7.60
CA THR A 9 -22.73 -4.98 8.05
C THR A 9 -22.48 -5.19 9.54
N LEU A 10 -21.27 -5.61 9.90
CA LEU A 10 -20.84 -5.71 11.30
C LEU A 10 -20.53 -4.33 11.88
N THR A 11 -20.91 -4.10 13.12
CA THR A 11 -20.51 -2.87 13.84
C THR A 11 -19.04 -2.97 14.27
N LEU A 12 -18.43 -1.83 14.61
CA LEU A 12 -17.05 -1.81 15.12
C LEU A 12 -16.89 -2.65 16.40
N LYS A 13 -17.91 -2.68 17.26
CA LYS A 13 -17.90 -3.49 18.49
C LYS A 13 -17.86 -4.98 18.17
N ASP A 14 -18.61 -5.41 17.16
CA ASP A 14 -18.65 -6.81 16.72
C ASP A 14 -17.31 -7.25 16.14
N LYS A 15 -16.68 -6.40 15.32
CA LYS A 15 -15.33 -6.67 14.79
C LYS A 15 -14.29 -6.82 15.90
N LEU A 16 -14.35 -5.96 16.93
CA LEU A 16 -13.44 -6.06 18.08
C LEU A 16 -13.65 -7.35 18.88
N GLU A 17 -14.90 -7.79 19.04
CA GLU A 17 -15.20 -9.05 19.73
C GLU A 17 -14.69 -10.26 18.94
N VAL A 18 -14.87 -10.25 17.61
CA VAL A 18 -14.30 -11.27 16.71
C VAL A 18 -12.78 -11.34 16.86
N LEU A 19 -12.07 -10.20 16.86
CA LEU A 19 -10.61 -10.18 17.05
C LEU A 19 -10.18 -10.74 18.41
N LYS A 20 -10.87 -10.36 19.50
CA LYS A 20 -10.57 -10.89 20.84
C LYS A 20 -10.77 -12.39 20.95
N ARG A 21 -11.70 -12.97 20.20
CA ARG A 21 -11.97 -14.40 20.19
C ARG A 21 -11.02 -15.17 19.26
N LEU A 22 -10.59 -14.56 18.15
CA LEU A 22 -9.53 -15.10 17.31
C LEU A 22 -8.21 -15.22 18.08
N ASP A 23 -7.85 -14.20 18.88
CA ASP A 23 -6.67 -14.22 19.75
C ASP A 23 -6.72 -15.32 20.82
N LYS A 24 -7.93 -15.67 21.29
CA LYS A 24 -8.15 -16.82 22.19
C LYS A 24 -8.08 -18.19 21.49
N GLY A 25 -7.88 -18.23 20.17
CA GLY A 25 -7.79 -19.46 19.38
C GLY A 25 -9.13 -20.03 18.91
N GLU A 26 -10.22 -19.24 18.91
CA GLU A 26 -11.49 -19.69 18.34
C GLU A 26 -11.42 -19.76 16.81
N GLY A 27 -11.92 -20.84 16.22
CA GLY A 27 -11.85 -21.05 14.77
C GLY A 27 -12.76 -20.09 13.97
N VAL A 28 -12.20 -19.51 12.91
CA VAL A 28 -12.84 -18.59 11.94
C VAL A 28 -14.24 -19.05 11.48
N THR A 29 -14.44 -20.36 11.29
CA THR A 29 -15.74 -20.91 10.85
C THR A 29 -16.84 -20.76 11.91
N LYS A 30 -16.52 -20.86 13.21
CA LYS A 30 -17.49 -20.70 14.30
C LYS A 30 -17.91 -19.24 14.46
N LEU A 31 -16.93 -18.33 14.45
CA LEU A 31 -17.17 -16.89 14.53
C LEU A 31 -17.98 -16.37 13.33
N ALA A 32 -17.71 -16.86 12.13
CA ALA A 32 -18.50 -16.50 10.95
C ALA A 32 -19.99 -16.87 11.11
N THR A 33 -20.30 -18.03 11.70
CA THR A 33 -21.70 -18.43 11.95
C THR A 33 -22.37 -17.61 13.05
N GLU A 34 -21.66 -17.28 14.12
CA GLU A 34 -22.21 -16.52 15.26
C GLU A 34 -22.48 -15.05 14.91
N PHE A 35 -21.53 -14.41 14.22
CA PHE A 35 -21.64 -13.02 13.81
C PHE A 35 -22.41 -12.84 12.49
N ASN A 36 -22.99 -13.93 11.95
CA ASN A 36 -23.64 -13.96 10.64
C ASN A 36 -22.81 -13.25 9.56
N ALA A 37 -21.51 -13.51 9.58
CA ALA A 37 -20.53 -12.90 8.70
C ALA A 37 -20.06 -13.91 7.66
N GLY A 38 -19.64 -13.43 6.49
CA GLY A 38 -18.97 -14.28 5.52
C GLY A 38 -17.68 -14.85 6.12
N LYS A 39 -17.38 -16.13 5.85
CA LYS A 39 -16.07 -16.72 6.24
C LYS A 39 -14.89 -15.90 5.76
N ALA A 40 -15.00 -15.31 4.56
CA ALA A 40 -14.00 -14.41 4.01
C ALA A 40 -13.79 -13.17 4.89
N SER A 41 -14.88 -12.57 5.40
CA SER A 41 -14.79 -11.38 6.27
C SER A 41 -14.03 -11.67 7.56
N VAL A 42 -14.32 -12.78 8.24
CA VAL A 42 -13.57 -13.19 9.45
C VAL A 42 -12.16 -13.65 9.09
N GLY A 43 -11.97 -14.27 7.92
CA GLY A 43 -10.67 -14.67 7.39
C GLY A 43 -9.72 -13.48 7.18
N TYR A 44 -10.20 -12.39 6.57
CA TYR A 44 -9.41 -11.16 6.40
C TYR A 44 -8.98 -10.56 7.75
N LEU A 45 -9.88 -10.58 8.74
CA LEU A 45 -9.53 -10.13 10.09
C LEU A 45 -8.42 -10.99 10.72
N ASN A 46 -8.45 -12.30 10.50
CA ASN A 46 -7.43 -13.21 11.02
C ASN A 46 -6.09 -13.06 10.28
N GLU A 47 -6.13 -12.97 8.95
CA GLU A 47 -4.96 -12.79 8.10
C GLU A 47 -4.18 -11.52 8.45
N TRP A 48 -4.89 -10.38 8.62
CA TRP A 48 -4.26 -9.12 9.04
C TRP A 48 -3.58 -9.20 10.41
N MET A 49 -4.06 -10.06 11.31
CA MET A 49 -3.42 -10.25 12.62
C MET A 49 -2.21 -11.19 12.56
N GLU A 50 -2.12 -12.07 11.56
CA GLU A 50 -1.02 -13.01 11.40
C GLU A 50 0.15 -12.45 10.57
N GLU A 51 -0.10 -11.45 9.71
CA GLU A 51 0.88 -10.88 8.79
C GLU A 51 2.03 -10.15 9.52
N ASP A 52 1.69 -9.42 10.58
CA ASP A 52 2.66 -8.71 11.44
C ASP A 52 3.60 -9.67 12.19
N GLY A 53 3.21 -10.93 12.40
CA GLY A 53 3.99 -11.90 13.17
C GLY A 53 5.00 -12.72 12.35
N LYS A 54 4.83 -12.82 11.03
CA LYS A 54 5.62 -13.73 10.18
C LYS A 54 6.74 -13.04 9.40
N THR A 55 6.66 -11.73 9.20
CA THR A 55 7.59 -10.97 8.34
C THR A 55 8.25 -9.77 9.01
N ALA A 56 7.84 -9.43 10.24
CA ALA A 56 8.46 -8.36 11.00
C ALA A 56 9.82 -8.83 11.54
N GLU A 57 10.87 -8.64 10.75
CA GLU A 57 12.23 -8.63 11.27
C GLU A 57 12.35 -7.46 12.25
N PHE A 58 12.59 -7.76 13.53
CA PHE A 58 12.86 -6.74 14.53
C PHE A 58 14.21 -6.11 14.22
N LEU A 59 14.19 -4.91 13.65
CA LEU A 59 15.42 -4.13 13.45
C LEU A 59 16.01 -3.78 14.82
N THR A 60 17.27 -4.15 15.03
CA THR A 60 18.00 -3.81 16.24
C THR A 60 18.54 -2.39 16.16
N ASP A 61 18.91 -1.81 17.32
CA ASP A 61 19.52 -0.47 17.37
C ASP A 61 20.78 -0.37 16.49
N ASP A 62 21.50 -1.50 16.32
CA ASP A 62 22.66 -1.60 15.44
C ASP A 62 22.29 -1.56 13.95
N ASP A 63 21.17 -2.17 13.55
CA ASP A 63 20.63 -2.09 12.18
C ASP A 63 20.18 -0.66 11.84
N MET A 64 19.59 0.04 12.81
CA MET A 64 19.21 1.45 12.66
C MET A 64 20.44 2.36 12.58
N ALA A 65 21.46 2.12 13.40
CA ALA A 65 22.70 2.89 13.38
C ALA A 65 23.44 2.69 12.05
N ALA A 66 23.50 1.45 11.54
CA ALA A 66 24.11 1.13 10.26
C ALA A 66 23.41 1.83 9.08
N ALA A 67 22.08 1.97 9.11
CA ALA A 67 21.34 2.69 8.08
C ALA A 67 21.67 4.21 8.04
N VAL A 68 22.18 4.78 9.14
CA VAL A 68 22.54 6.21 9.24
C VAL A 68 23.99 6.47 8.83
N THR A 69 24.90 5.51 9.03
CA THR A 69 26.34 5.65 8.72
C THR A 69 26.74 5.11 7.35
N GLN A 70 25.85 4.44 6.62
CA GLN A 70 26.12 4.07 5.22
C GLN A 70 26.18 5.34 4.34
N GLU A 71 27.39 5.69 3.88
CA GLU A 71 27.60 6.31 2.56
C GLU A 71 26.83 5.48 1.52
N PRO A 72 26.27 6.08 0.43
CA PRO A 72 25.34 5.38 -0.46
C PRO A 72 25.98 4.11 -1.02
N MET A 73 25.68 2.99 -0.36
CA MET A 73 26.03 1.67 -0.80
C MET A 73 25.15 1.43 -2.01
N GLU A 74 25.77 1.30 -3.18
CA GLU A 74 25.10 0.79 -4.37
C GLU A 74 24.43 -0.53 -3.96
N LYS A 75 23.10 -0.50 -3.80
CA LYS A 75 22.33 -1.71 -3.53
C LYS A 75 22.40 -2.57 -4.78
N GLU A 76 23.36 -3.49 -4.77
CA GLU A 76 23.24 -4.78 -5.45
C GLU A 76 21.85 -5.34 -5.10
N GLY A 77 20.98 -5.34 -6.10
CA GLY A 77 19.59 -5.73 -5.97
C GLY A 77 19.52 -7.19 -5.55
N SER A 78 18.86 -7.42 -4.42
CA SER A 78 18.42 -8.76 -4.02
C SER A 78 17.46 -9.27 -5.08
N ASP A 79 17.86 -10.42 -5.61
CA ASP A 79 17.18 -11.24 -6.59
C ASP A 79 15.87 -11.80 -6.00
N ASP A 80 14.78 -11.05 -6.12
CA ASP A 80 13.43 -11.61 -6.21
C ASP A 80 12.92 -11.29 -7.61
N GLU A 81 13.35 -12.08 -8.58
CA GLU A 81 12.88 -12.01 -9.93
C GLU A 81 11.42 -12.51 -10.03
N THR A 82 10.50 -11.64 -9.62
CA THR A 82 9.25 -11.52 -10.35
C THR A 82 9.62 -10.91 -11.70
N GLN A 83 9.82 -11.77 -12.70
CA GLN A 83 10.01 -11.43 -14.10
C GLN A 83 8.85 -10.51 -14.57
N CYS A 84 9.04 -9.20 -14.43
CA CYS A 84 8.32 -8.22 -15.23
C CYS A 84 9.16 -8.04 -16.49
N ASP A 85 8.60 -8.43 -17.64
CA ASP A 85 9.22 -8.21 -18.93
C ASP A 85 9.76 -6.78 -19.01
N LYS A 86 11.08 -6.62 -19.24
CA LYS A 86 11.77 -5.34 -19.46
C LYS A 86 11.33 -4.70 -20.79
N LYS A 87 10.03 -4.54 -21.00
CA LYS A 87 9.45 -3.77 -22.08
C LYS A 87 9.16 -2.38 -21.53
N ASP A 88 10.01 -1.45 -21.91
CA ASP A 88 9.75 -0.01 -21.91
C ASP A 88 9.37 0.60 -20.55
N VAL A 89 10.36 0.68 -19.64
CA VAL A 89 10.21 1.48 -18.42
C VAL A 89 10.15 2.96 -18.79
N LEU A 90 8.94 3.54 -18.73
CA LEU A 90 8.71 4.96 -18.98
C LEU A 90 9.54 5.79 -17.99
N PRO A 91 10.39 6.72 -18.45
CA PRO A 91 11.20 7.54 -17.55
C PRO A 91 10.29 8.44 -16.70
N HIS A 92 10.70 8.72 -15.46
CA HIS A 92 9.92 9.51 -14.51
C HIS A 92 9.56 10.91 -15.01
N ALA A 93 10.39 11.49 -15.89
CA ALA A 93 10.08 12.76 -16.53
C ALA A 93 8.88 12.68 -17.46
N ASP A 94 8.81 11.64 -18.28
CA ASP A 94 7.71 11.41 -19.21
C ASP A 94 6.45 11.02 -18.45
N GLY A 95 6.58 10.23 -17.38
CA GLY A 95 5.46 9.92 -16.48
C GLY A 95 4.87 11.17 -15.81
N ALA A 96 5.73 12.09 -15.33
CA ALA A 96 5.26 13.35 -14.75
C ALA A 96 4.57 14.24 -15.80
N ALA A 97 5.14 14.34 -17.01
CA ALA A 97 4.55 15.11 -18.10
C ALA A 97 3.18 14.54 -18.52
N ALA A 98 3.05 13.21 -18.62
CA ALA A 98 1.78 12.55 -18.93
C ALA A 98 0.71 12.86 -17.87
N LEU A 99 1.08 12.84 -16.58
CA LEU A 99 0.18 13.19 -15.48
C LEU A 99 -0.23 14.68 -15.50
N ASP A 100 0.67 15.59 -15.88
CA ASP A 100 0.32 17.00 -16.08
C ASP A 100 -0.67 17.20 -17.23
N HIS A 101 -0.53 16.46 -18.33
CA HIS A 101 -1.51 16.47 -19.42
C HIS A 101 -2.88 15.93 -18.97
N ALA A 102 -2.90 14.84 -18.21
CA ALA A 102 -4.14 14.27 -17.66
C ALA A 102 -4.83 15.25 -16.67
N LEU A 103 -4.06 15.94 -15.83
CA LEU A 103 -4.58 16.98 -14.93
C LEU A 103 -5.27 18.10 -15.69
N ARG A 104 -4.62 18.65 -16.73
CA ARG A 104 -5.22 19.71 -17.57
C ARG A 104 -6.51 19.25 -18.24
N TYR A 105 -6.58 17.99 -18.66
CA TYR A 105 -7.80 17.44 -19.26
C TYR A 105 -8.94 17.36 -18.24
N LEU A 106 -8.68 16.87 -17.04
CA LEU A 106 -9.67 16.78 -15.95
C LEU A 106 -10.15 18.16 -15.51
N GLU A 107 -9.25 19.13 -15.38
CA GLU A 107 -9.63 20.52 -15.03
C GLU A 107 -10.57 21.17 -16.06
N GLN A 108 -10.57 20.70 -17.31
CA GLN A 108 -11.45 21.20 -18.37
C GLN A 108 -12.83 20.54 -18.39
N GLN A 109 -13.02 19.40 -17.73
CA GLN A 109 -14.32 18.73 -17.75
C GLN A 109 -15.28 19.37 -16.74
N PRO A 110 -16.52 19.66 -17.14
CA PRO A 110 -17.52 20.23 -16.23
C PRO A 110 -17.97 19.26 -15.13
N ASP A 111 -17.81 17.95 -15.35
CA ASP A 111 -18.26 16.88 -14.46
C ASP A 111 -17.13 16.29 -13.60
N THR A 112 -15.94 16.90 -13.60
CA THR A 112 -14.82 16.36 -12.83
C THR A 112 -15.03 16.53 -11.32
N ILE A 113 -14.84 15.43 -10.60
CA ILE A 113 -14.92 15.40 -9.15
C ILE A 113 -13.62 15.99 -8.58
N PRO A 114 -13.67 16.91 -7.60
CA PRO A 114 -12.47 17.47 -6.98
C PRO A 114 -11.50 16.42 -6.41
N ALA A 115 -12.02 15.27 -6.01
CA ALA A 115 -11.23 14.13 -5.56
C ALA A 115 -10.28 13.62 -6.65
N ASP A 116 -10.74 13.52 -7.91
CA ASP A 116 -9.94 13.00 -9.02
C ASP A 116 -8.77 13.93 -9.35
N VAL A 117 -8.99 15.26 -9.28
CA VAL A 117 -7.95 16.27 -9.43
C VAL A 117 -6.90 16.13 -8.33
N LEU A 118 -7.34 15.96 -7.07
CA LEU A 118 -6.43 15.79 -5.93
C LEU A 118 -5.62 14.49 -6.03
N PHE A 119 -6.24 13.39 -6.47
CA PHE A 119 -5.53 12.13 -6.72
C PHE A 119 -4.48 12.31 -7.80
N MET A 120 -4.84 12.80 -8.99
CA MET A 120 -3.88 12.99 -10.07
C MET A 120 -2.71 13.91 -9.68
N ARG A 121 -2.99 14.94 -8.87
CA ARG A 121 -1.95 15.83 -8.33
C ARG A 121 -0.99 15.10 -7.39
N ARG A 122 -1.52 14.21 -6.53
CA ARG A 122 -0.70 13.36 -5.65
C ARG A 122 0.20 12.43 -6.44
N TRP A 123 -0.31 11.78 -7.49
CA TRP A 123 0.46 10.89 -8.34
C TRP A 123 1.57 11.62 -9.10
N ARG A 124 1.29 12.82 -9.62
CA ARG A 124 2.31 13.66 -10.26
C ARG A 124 3.42 14.06 -9.29
N ASN A 125 3.04 14.46 -8.07
CA ASN A 125 4.00 14.83 -7.04
C ASN A 125 4.88 13.62 -6.67
N TYR A 126 4.32 12.41 -6.60
CA TYR A 126 5.08 11.18 -6.38
C TYR A 126 6.07 10.89 -7.53
N ALA A 127 5.63 11.02 -8.79
CA ALA A 127 6.50 10.87 -9.96
C ALA A 127 7.62 11.93 -10.02
N SER A 128 7.37 13.12 -9.46
CA SER A 128 8.33 14.24 -9.41
C SER A 128 9.27 14.15 -8.20
N SER A 129 8.81 13.61 -7.07
CA SER A 129 9.57 13.52 -5.81
C SER A 129 10.75 12.56 -5.89
N LYS A 130 10.79 11.66 -6.89
CA LYS A 130 11.95 10.80 -7.16
C LYS A 130 13.10 11.52 -7.88
N LYS A 131 12.97 12.83 -8.19
CA LYS A 131 13.99 13.61 -8.92
C LYS A 131 14.97 14.41 -8.04
N THR A 132 14.72 14.60 -6.74
CA THR A 132 15.40 15.65 -5.94
C THR A 132 16.54 15.20 -5.02
N VAL A 133 17.08 13.98 -5.13
CA VAL A 133 18.24 13.57 -4.29
C VAL A 133 19.60 13.82 -4.98
N PHE A 134 19.65 14.24 -6.24
CA PHE A 134 20.92 14.20 -7.01
C PHE A 134 21.48 15.52 -7.57
N VAL A 135 20.92 16.70 -7.29
CA VAL A 135 21.46 17.94 -7.89
C VAL A 135 21.44 19.12 -6.92
N ALA A 136 22.35 19.13 -5.94
CA ALA A 136 22.82 20.37 -5.30
C ALA A 136 24.06 20.11 -4.43
N SER A 137 25.26 20.08 -5.02
CA SER A 137 26.48 20.68 -4.43
C SER A 137 27.71 20.36 -5.28
N GLU A 138 27.85 21.03 -6.42
CA GLU A 138 29.16 21.23 -7.04
C GLU A 138 29.20 22.65 -7.59
N LYS A 139 29.72 23.57 -6.75
CA LYS A 139 30.40 24.83 -7.07
C LYS A 139 30.51 25.67 -5.80
N ASN A 140 31.65 25.60 -5.10
CA ASN A 140 32.49 26.77 -4.91
C ASN A 140 33.78 26.44 -4.11
N ASN A 141 34.89 26.80 -4.76
CA ASN A 141 36.13 27.38 -4.23
C ASN A 141 37.03 26.56 -3.28
#